data_AF-A0A7K3RPM5-F1
#
_entry.id   AF-A0A7K3RPM5-F1
#
_cell.length_a   1.000
_cell.length_b   1.000
_cell.length_c   1.000
_cell.angle_alpha   90.00
_cell.angle_beta   90.00
_cell.angle_gamma   90.00
#
_symmetry.space_group_name_H-M   'P 1'
#
loop_
_entity.id
_entity.type
_entity.pdbx_description
1 polymer ?
#
loop_
_entity_poly.entity_id
_entity_poly.type
_entity_poly.pdbx_seq_one_letter_code
_entity_poly.pdbx_strand_id
1 'polypeptide(L)'
;MARTEPRSGVSLPTKVFEAYRNAEARLGRALPGCRLSWPVLAAIGQVESAQARGGALTADGTTVNPIIGPALNGKGFAAIPDTDQGRLDGDTRWDRAVGPMQFIPSTWAAWGTDGNDDGTATPHNMYDAALTAGRYLCAGDRDLTDPSALREAILGYNRSDTYADTVLGWIAWFSGQPAPDPAQGPTPSPSPSPTPSPSPTPGPSDTVPTPGGPSPDSPSPSGPPASQDSPPPEAGSASEPATE
;
A
#
# COMPACT_ATOMS: atom_id res chain seq x y z
N MET A 1 9.61 2.33 -50.38
CA MET A 1 9.78 3.29 -49.27
C MET A 1 8.93 2.84 -48.11
N ALA A 2 9.48 2.92 -46.91
CA ALA A 2 9.05 2.24 -45.70
C ALA A 2 7.74 2.76 -45.10
N ARG A 3 7.00 1.86 -44.44
CA ARG A 3 6.67 1.95 -43.00
C ARG A 3 6.02 0.63 -42.56
N THR A 4 6.83 -0.29 -42.07
CA THR A 4 6.36 -1.31 -41.13
C THR A 4 6.49 -0.67 -39.75
N GLU A 5 5.40 -0.17 -39.20
CA GLU A 5 5.32 0.22 -37.80
C GLU A 5 4.87 -1.00 -37.00
N PRO A 6 5.69 -1.52 -36.07
CA PRO A 6 5.15 -2.29 -34.95
C PRO A 6 5.11 -1.43 -33.69
N ARG A 7 4.24 -1.81 -32.74
CA ARG A 7 4.13 -1.44 -31.29
C ARG A 7 2.91 -0.55 -30.99
N SER A 8 1.90 -0.92 -30.20
CA SER A 8 1.82 -1.89 -29.10
C SER A 8 0.37 -2.39 -28.92
N GLY A 9 0.14 -3.70 -28.89
CA GLY A 9 -1.19 -4.32 -28.80
C GLY A 9 -1.68 -4.59 -27.36
N VAL A 10 -1.17 -3.87 -26.36
CA VAL A 10 -1.52 -4.12 -24.96
C VAL A 10 -2.59 -3.13 -24.52
N SER A 11 -3.85 -3.59 -24.49
CA SER A 11 -4.99 -2.81 -24.00
C SER A 11 -5.19 -3.08 -22.51
N LEU A 12 -4.99 -2.07 -21.67
CA LEU A 12 -5.43 -2.08 -20.26
C LEU A 12 -6.77 -1.36 -20.13
N PRO A 13 -7.65 -1.80 -19.20
CA PRO A 13 -8.82 -1.00 -18.86
C PRO A 13 -8.43 0.41 -18.45
N THR A 14 -9.11 1.43 -19.00
CA THR A 14 -8.71 2.84 -18.87
C THR A 14 -8.44 3.26 -17.42
N LYS A 15 -9.37 2.94 -16.50
CA LYS A 15 -9.25 3.31 -15.08
C LYS A 15 -8.10 2.61 -14.37
N VAL A 16 -7.81 1.36 -14.73
CA VAL A 16 -6.68 0.59 -14.20
C VAL A 16 -5.37 1.23 -14.65
N PHE A 17 -5.26 1.58 -15.93
CA PHE A 17 -4.09 2.28 -16.46
C PHE A 17 -3.90 3.67 -15.83
N GLU A 18 -4.98 4.44 -15.66
CA GLU A 18 -4.96 5.73 -14.95
C GLU A 18 -4.38 5.59 -13.53
N ALA A 19 -4.81 4.56 -12.77
CA ALA A 19 -4.31 4.30 -11.43
C ALA A 19 -2.80 4.01 -11.39
N TYR A 20 -2.30 3.17 -12.31
CA TYR A 20 -0.85 2.89 -12.38
C TYR A 20 -0.03 4.12 -12.78
N ARG A 21 -0.51 4.90 -13.74
CA ARG A 21 0.14 6.15 -14.16
C ARG A 21 0.12 7.20 -13.04
N ASN A 22 -0.96 7.26 -12.26
CA ASN A 22 -1.03 8.11 -11.08
C ASN A 22 0.03 7.71 -10.05
N ALA A 23 0.10 6.43 -9.69
CA ALA A 23 1.08 5.91 -8.73
C ALA A 23 2.53 6.17 -9.19
N GLU A 24 2.85 5.87 -10.45
CA GLU A 24 4.16 6.15 -11.04
C GLU A 24 4.51 7.65 -10.94
N ALA A 25 3.58 8.54 -11.30
CA ALA A 25 3.83 9.98 -11.27
C ALA A 25 4.01 10.52 -9.84
N ARG A 26 3.23 10.02 -8.87
CA ARG A 26 3.36 10.41 -7.45
C ARG A 26 4.69 9.93 -6.86
N LEU A 27 5.05 8.68 -7.10
CA LEU A 27 6.29 8.09 -6.59
C LEU A 27 7.52 8.63 -7.31
N GLY A 28 7.43 8.99 -8.59
CA GLY A 28 8.51 9.68 -9.29
C GLY A 28 8.85 11.05 -8.68
N ARG A 29 7.88 11.71 -8.03
CA ARG A 29 8.11 12.97 -7.28
C ARG A 29 8.59 12.73 -5.86
N ALA A 30 7.97 11.79 -5.14
CA ALA A 30 8.26 11.54 -3.73
C ALA A 30 9.54 10.72 -3.52
N LEU A 31 9.76 9.71 -4.37
CA LEU A 31 10.85 8.73 -4.31
C LEU A 31 11.58 8.63 -5.66
N PRO A 32 12.19 9.72 -6.16
CA PRO A 32 12.82 9.73 -7.50
C PRO A 32 13.93 8.69 -7.66
N GLY A 33 14.60 8.30 -6.57
CA GLY A 33 15.60 7.24 -6.55
C GLY A 33 15.05 5.86 -6.92
N CYS A 34 13.76 5.61 -6.63
CA CYS A 34 13.12 4.32 -6.87
C CYS A 34 12.96 3.98 -8.34
N ARG A 35 12.69 4.99 -9.19
CA ARG A 35 12.47 4.82 -10.63
C ARG A 35 11.43 3.74 -10.97
N LEU A 36 10.40 3.60 -10.14
CA LEU A 36 9.25 2.74 -10.43
C LEU A 36 8.63 3.14 -11.77
N SER A 37 8.29 2.15 -12.60
CA SER A 37 7.55 2.35 -13.84
C SER A 37 6.17 1.68 -13.79
N TRP A 38 5.19 2.27 -14.46
CA TRP A 38 3.82 1.72 -14.49
C TRP A 38 3.72 0.27 -14.99
N PRO A 39 4.59 -0.25 -15.91
CA PRO A 39 4.57 -1.65 -16.30
C PRO A 39 4.83 -2.61 -15.15
N VAL A 40 5.60 -2.20 -14.13
CA VAL A 40 5.83 -3.00 -12.90
C VAL A 40 4.52 -3.18 -12.14
N LEU A 41 3.77 -2.09 -11.93
CA LEU A 41 2.47 -2.14 -11.26
C LEU A 41 1.45 -2.95 -12.08
N ALA A 42 1.43 -2.76 -13.41
CA ALA A 42 0.56 -3.51 -14.29
C ALA A 42 0.86 -5.01 -14.27
N ALA A 43 2.13 -5.41 -14.20
CA ALA A 43 2.53 -6.80 -14.10
C ALA A 43 2.07 -7.45 -12.79
N ILE A 44 2.24 -6.77 -11.65
CA ILE A 44 1.71 -7.23 -10.36
C ILE A 44 0.19 -7.37 -10.43
N GLY A 45 -0.53 -6.32 -10.83
CA GLY A 45 -2.00 -6.36 -10.92
C GLY A 45 -2.53 -7.39 -11.94
N GLN A 46 -1.74 -7.76 -12.95
CA GLN A 46 -2.08 -8.85 -13.87
C GLN A 46 -2.08 -10.20 -13.15
N VAL A 47 -1.01 -10.48 -12.41
CA VAL A 47 -0.85 -11.75 -11.70
C VAL A 47 -1.83 -11.85 -10.53
N GLU A 48 -2.02 -10.76 -9.80
CA GLU A 48 -2.83 -10.75 -8.58
C GLU A 48 -4.34 -10.86 -8.85
N SER A 49 -4.86 -10.16 -9.86
CA SER A 49 -6.31 -10.09 -10.05
C SER A 49 -6.75 -10.01 -11.51
N ALA A 50 -5.85 -10.24 -12.46
CA ALA A 50 -6.10 -10.00 -13.88
C ALA A 50 -6.65 -8.58 -14.14
N GLN A 51 -5.94 -7.56 -13.63
CA GLN A 51 -6.30 -6.14 -13.76
C GLN A 51 -7.65 -5.81 -13.13
N ALA A 52 -7.86 -6.15 -11.85
CA ALA A 52 -9.14 -5.96 -11.16
C ALA A 52 -10.30 -6.68 -11.87
N ARG A 53 -10.09 -7.96 -12.23
CA ARG A 53 -11.03 -8.79 -13.00
C ARG A 53 -11.44 -8.13 -14.33
N GLY A 54 -10.47 -7.62 -15.08
CA GLY A 54 -10.69 -6.95 -16.36
C GLY A 54 -11.20 -5.51 -16.23
N GLY A 55 -10.91 -4.82 -15.12
CA GLY A 55 -11.26 -3.43 -14.90
C GLY A 55 -12.71 -3.22 -14.47
N ALA A 56 -13.28 -4.16 -13.71
CA ALA A 56 -14.61 -4.05 -13.13
C ALA A 56 -14.58 -3.04 -11.95
N LEU A 57 -14.41 -1.76 -12.29
CA LEU A 57 -14.24 -0.64 -11.38
C LEU A 57 -15.38 0.36 -11.54
N THR A 58 -15.77 1.01 -10.44
CA THR A 58 -16.61 2.20 -10.42
C THR A 58 -15.82 3.44 -10.90
N ALA A 59 -16.50 4.57 -11.03
CA ALA A 59 -15.91 5.79 -11.60
C ALA A 59 -14.72 6.35 -10.78
N ASP A 60 -14.78 6.19 -9.45
CA ASP A 60 -13.77 6.53 -8.45
C ASP A 60 -12.63 5.50 -8.34
N GLY A 61 -12.73 4.38 -9.07
CA GLY A 61 -11.71 3.33 -9.11
C GLY A 61 -11.92 2.20 -8.10
N THR A 62 -13.03 2.18 -7.37
CA THR A 62 -13.35 1.08 -6.43
C THR A 62 -13.80 -0.17 -7.18
N THR A 63 -13.38 -1.36 -6.75
CA THR A 63 -13.83 -2.62 -7.36
C THR A 63 -15.34 -2.80 -7.20
N VAL A 64 -16.06 -3.07 -8.29
CA VAL A 64 -17.53 -3.24 -8.28
C VAL A 64 -17.97 -4.37 -7.35
N ASN A 65 -17.20 -5.46 -7.31
CA ASN A 65 -17.38 -6.53 -6.36
C ASN A 65 -16.08 -6.73 -5.57
N PRO A 66 -16.14 -7.05 -4.27
CA PRO A 66 -14.95 -7.39 -3.51
C PRO A 66 -14.11 -8.48 -4.21
N ILE A 67 -12.81 -8.22 -4.24
CA ILE A 67 -11.80 -9.19 -4.66
C ILE A 67 -11.12 -9.68 -3.38
N ILE A 68 -11.50 -10.88 -2.96
CA ILE A 68 -10.99 -11.53 -1.74
C ILE A 68 -10.38 -12.87 -2.15
N GLY A 69 -9.14 -13.10 -1.71
CA GLY A 69 -8.39 -14.32 -1.95
C GLY A 69 -8.86 -15.52 -1.10
N PRO A 70 -8.22 -16.69 -1.26
CA PRO A 70 -8.45 -17.82 -0.36
C PRO A 70 -7.95 -17.51 1.05
N ALA A 71 -8.47 -18.26 2.03
CA ALA A 71 -7.94 -18.25 3.39
C ALA A 71 -6.48 -18.73 3.41
N LEU A 72 -5.62 -17.93 4.03
CA LEU A 72 -4.20 -18.25 4.21
C LEU A 72 -4.05 -19.16 5.43
N ASN A 73 -4.49 -20.41 5.30
CA ASN A 73 -4.65 -21.37 6.41
C ASN A 73 -3.60 -22.48 6.46
N GLY A 74 -2.49 -22.34 5.72
CA GLY A 74 -1.45 -23.37 5.65
C GLY A 74 -1.71 -24.50 4.65
N LYS A 75 -2.86 -24.52 3.96
CA LYS A 75 -3.21 -25.54 2.96
C LYS A 75 -3.04 -24.98 1.54
N GLY A 76 -1.83 -25.14 1.01
CA GLY A 76 -1.46 -24.59 -0.30
C GLY A 76 -1.05 -23.12 -0.27
N PHE A 77 -1.16 -22.44 0.88
CA PHE A 77 -0.68 -21.07 1.12
C PHE A 77 0.04 -21.01 2.47
N ALA A 78 0.74 -19.91 2.73
CA ALA A 78 1.21 -19.61 4.07
C ALA A 78 0.04 -19.61 5.08
N ALA A 79 0.32 -19.97 6.33
CA ALA A 79 -0.64 -19.85 7.42
C ALA A 79 -0.50 -18.46 8.05
N ILE A 80 -1.48 -17.58 7.85
CA ILE A 80 -1.51 -16.21 8.38
C ILE A 80 -2.80 -16.05 9.18
N PRO A 81 -2.73 -16.14 10.53
CA PRO A 81 -3.88 -15.87 11.40
C PRO A 81 -4.46 -14.48 11.16
N ASP A 82 -5.74 -14.30 11.46
CA ASP A 82 -6.42 -13.00 11.40
C ASP A 82 -5.63 -11.90 12.13
N THR A 83 -5.43 -10.77 11.46
CA THR A 83 -4.67 -9.61 11.98
C THR A 83 -5.52 -8.35 12.15
N ASP A 84 -6.78 -8.35 11.72
CA ASP A 84 -7.61 -7.16 11.71
C ASP A 84 -9.05 -7.38 12.20
N GLN A 85 -9.32 -8.52 12.82
CA GLN A 85 -10.64 -8.92 13.33
C GLN A 85 -11.67 -9.06 12.21
N GLY A 86 -11.23 -9.49 11.02
CA GLY A 86 -12.04 -9.66 9.81
C GLY A 86 -12.52 -8.35 9.19
N ARG A 87 -11.86 -7.22 9.48
CA ARG A 87 -12.31 -5.88 9.04
C ARG A 87 -12.19 -5.70 7.53
N LEU A 88 -11.13 -6.21 6.90
CA LEU A 88 -10.88 -6.04 5.47
C LEU A 88 -11.38 -7.22 4.62
N ASP A 89 -11.46 -8.43 5.17
CA ASP A 89 -11.78 -9.65 4.41
C ASP A 89 -12.96 -10.47 4.95
N GLY A 90 -13.50 -10.10 6.12
CA GLY A 90 -14.62 -10.77 6.78
C GLY A 90 -14.28 -12.10 7.48
N ASP A 91 -13.00 -12.50 7.57
CA ASP A 91 -12.58 -13.78 8.14
C ASP A 91 -11.85 -13.57 9.48
N THR A 92 -12.54 -13.85 10.59
CA THR A 92 -11.98 -13.64 11.95
C THR A 92 -11.06 -14.78 12.42
N ARG A 93 -10.51 -15.57 11.50
CA ARG A 93 -9.61 -16.71 11.83
C ARG A 93 -8.34 -16.69 11.01
N TRP A 94 -8.45 -16.49 9.70
CA TRP A 94 -7.33 -16.49 8.78
C TRP A 94 -7.44 -15.28 7.87
N ASP A 95 -6.35 -14.52 7.77
CA ASP A 95 -6.26 -13.43 6.81
C ASP A 95 -6.39 -13.97 5.38
N ARG A 96 -6.90 -13.11 4.51
CA ARG A 96 -7.02 -13.30 3.07
C ARG A 96 -6.42 -12.09 2.37
N ALA A 97 -5.84 -12.32 1.21
CA ALA A 97 -5.38 -11.22 0.38
C ALA A 97 -6.58 -10.45 -0.22
N VAL A 98 -6.55 -9.12 -0.15
CA VAL A 98 -7.68 -8.20 -0.40
C VAL A 98 -7.35 -7.23 -1.54
N GLY A 99 -8.34 -7.01 -2.41
CA GLY A 99 -8.30 -5.97 -3.43
C GLY A 99 -7.60 -6.37 -4.73
N PRO A 100 -7.52 -5.45 -5.71
CA PRO A 100 -6.96 -5.75 -7.02
C PRO A 100 -5.44 -5.98 -7.01
N MET A 101 -4.75 -5.57 -5.95
CA MET A 101 -3.33 -5.82 -5.72
C MET A 101 -3.07 -6.82 -4.57
N GLN A 102 -4.13 -7.53 -4.12
CA GLN A 102 -4.07 -8.69 -3.22
C GLN A 102 -3.22 -8.47 -1.94
N PHE A 103 -3.47 -7.39 -1.20
CA PHE A 103 -2.77 -7.11 0.05
C PHE A 103 -3.27 -7.98 1.21
N ILE A 104 -2.36 -8.47 2.04
CA ILE A 104 -2.69 -9.06 3.34
C ILE A 104 -3.09 -7.92 4.30
N PRO A 105 -4.10 -8.09 5.19
CA PRO A 105 -4.57 -7.06 6.10
C PRO A 105 -3.47 -6.39 6.93
N SER A 106 -2.53 -7.16 7.49
CA SER A 106 -1.37 -6.62 8.21
C SER A 106 -0.43 -5.77 7.33
N THR A 107 -0.20 -6.18 6.07
CA THR A 107 0.55 -5.37 5.11
C THR A 107 -0.19 -4.08 4.79
N TRP A 108 -1.52 -4.14 4.58
CA TRP A 108 -2.32 -2.95 4.34
C TRP A 108 -2.30 -1.99 5.53
N ALA A 109 -2.35 -2.50 6.76
CA ALA A 109 -2.27 -1.68 7.96
C ALA A 109 -0.95 -0.89 8.05
N ALA A 110 0.15 -1.45 7.56
CA ALA A 110 1.45 -0.77 7.56
C ALA A 110 1.65 0.16 6.34
N TRP A 111 1.16 -0.22 5.17
CA TRP A 111 1.52 0.42 3.90
C TRP A 111 0.39 1.21 3.23
N GLY A 112 -0.86 0.98 3.62
CA GLY A 112 -2.06 1.53 3.00
C GLY A 112 -1.95 3.04 2.79
N THR A 113 -2.19 3.48 1.56
CA THR A 113 -2.05 4.88 1.15
C THR A 113 -3.25 5.30 0.32
N ASP A 114 -3.80 6.47 0.64
CA ASP A 114 -4.85 7.11 -0.15
C ASP A 114 -4.27 7.59 -1.50
N GLY A 115 -4.71 6.93 -2.57
CA GLY A 115 -4.22 7.07 -3.92
C GLY A 115 -5.07 7.99 -4.80
N ASN A 116 -6.35 8.15 -4.48
CA ASN A 116 -7.30 9.03 -5.18
C ASN A 116 -7.56 10.37 -4.44
N ASP A 117 -6.94 10.56 -3.27
CA ASP A 117 -7.02 11.74 -2.41
C ASP A 117 -8.46 12.03 -1.92
N ASP A 118 -9.25 10.98 -1.65
CA ASP A 118 -10.62 11.08 -1.11
C ASP A 118 -10.68 11.11 0.43
N GLY A 119 -9.53 10.98 1.09
CA GLY A 119 -9.37 10.96 2.54
C GLY A 119 -9.41 9.56 3.16
N THR A 120 -9.63 8.50 2.37
CA THR A 120 -9.77 7.12 2.86
C THR A 120 -8.95 6.14 2.03
N ALA A 121 -7.96 5.49 2.66
CA ALA A 121 -7.23 4.39 2.03
C ALA A 121 -8.02 3.07 2.15
N THR A 122 -8.45 2.49 1.04
CA THR A 122 -9.11 1.17 1.00
C THR A 122 -8.41 0.20 0.03
N PRO A 123 -8.24 -1.08 0.39
CA PRO A 123 -7.59 -2.04 -0.51
C PRO A 123 -8.41 -2.32 -1.76
N HIS A 124 -9.72 -2.02 -1.75
CA HIS A 124 -10.60 -2.20 -2.90
C HIS A 124 -10.59 -1.02 -3.89
N ASN A 125 -9.94 0.10 -3.57
CA ASN A 125 -9.75 1.17 -4.55
C ASN A 125 -8.45 0.94 -5.34
N MET A 126 -8.55 0.98 -6.67
CA MET A 126 -7.43 0.71 -7.57
C MET A 126 -6.30 1.73 -7.44
N TYR A 127 -6.61 3.01 -7.19
CA TYR A 127 -5.62 4.06 -7.01
C TYR A 127 -4.84 3.85 -5.71
N ASP A 128 -5.55 3.58 -4.61
CA ASP A 128 -4.95 3.30 -3.30
C ASP A 128 -4.08 2.06 -3.36
N ALA A 129 -4.60 0.98 -3.94
CA ALA A 129 -3.90 -0.28 -4.09
C ALA A 129 -2.66 -0.13 -4.96
N ALA A 130 -2.73 0.59 -6.09
CA ALA A 130 -1.59 0.83 -6.97
C ALA A 130 -0.51 1.70 -6.30
N LEU A 131 -0.90 2.77 -5.60
CA LEU A 131 0.05 3.63 -4.89
C LEU A 131 0.72 2.88 -3.72
N THR A 132 -0.06 2.13 -2.96
CA THR A 132 0.42 1.28 -1.86
C THR A 132 1.42 0.24 -2.38
N ALA A 133 1.11 -0.43 -3.50
CA ALA A 133 2.02 -1.40 -4.11
C ALA A 133 3.31 -0.77 -4.59
N GLY A 134 3.23 0.42 -5.18
CA GLY A 134 4.40 1.17 -5.60
C GLY A 134 5.30 1.56 -4.42
N ARG A 135 4.73 2.03 -3.30
CA ARG A 135 5.49 2.32 -2.08
C ARG A 135 6.17 1.07 -1.53
N TYR A 136 5.44 -0.04 -1.45
CA TYR A 136 5.97 -1.32 -0.99
C TYR A 136 7.14 -1.80 -1.85
N LEU A 137 7.02 -1.71 -3.18
CA LEU A 137 8.09 -2.07 -4.13
C LEU A 137 9.30 -1.12 -4.01
N CYS A 138 9.09 0.15 -3.70
CA CYS A 138 10.15 1.14 -3.52
C CYS A 138 10.87 1.06 -2.16
N ALA A 139 10.36 0.25 -1.22
CA ALA A 139 10.84 0.23 0.16
C ALA A 139 12.37 0.05 0.28
N GLY A 140 13.02 0.81 1.14
CA GLY A 140 14.45 0.63 1.43
C GLY A 140 15.40 1.23 0.38
N ASP A 141 15.04 2.37 -0.20
CA ASP A 141 15.89 3.20 -1.07
C ASP A 141 16.47 2.47 -2.30
N ARG A 142 15.76 1.44 -2.79
CA ARG A 142 16.21 0.63 -3.94
C ARG A 142 15.93 1.32 -5.27
N ASP A 143 16.68 0.98 -6.30
CA ASP A 143 16.44 1.39 -7.69
C ASP A 143 15.81 0.25 -8.49
N LEU A 144 14.57 0.41 -8.96
CA LEU A 144 13.85 -0.61 -9.72
C LEU A 144 14.27 -0.73 -11.19
N THR A 145 15.19 0.11 -11.67
CA THR A 145 15.86 -0.11 -12.97
C THR A 145 17.03 -1.09 -12.87
N ASP A 146 17.54 -1.36 -11.67
CA ASP A 146 18.49 -2.46 -11.43
C ASP A 146 17.72 -3.80 -11.45
N PRO A 147 18.03 -4.73 -12.35
CA PRO A 147 17.31 -6.00 -12.46
C PRO A 147 17.32 -6.84 -11.17
N SER A 148 18.40 -6.78 -10.38
CA SER A 148 18.53 -7.52 -9.13
C SER A 148 17.65 -6.92 -8.03
N ALA A 149 17.63 -5.58 -7.92
CA ALA A 149 16.80 -4.87 -6.96
C ALA A 149 15.30 -5.00 -7.31
N LEU A 150 14.96 -4.94 -8.60
CA LEU A 150 13.60 -5.20 -9.08
C LEU A 150 13.15 -6.62 -8.73
N ARG A 151 13.99 -7.63 -9.00
CA ARG A 151 13.64 -9.03 -8.68
C ARG A 151 13.45 -9.22 -7.18
N GLU A 152 14.31 -8.64 -6.34
CA GLU A 152 14.17 -8.71 -4.89
C GLU A 152 12.90 -7.97 -4.40
N ALA A 153 12.51 -6.86 -5.04
CA ALA A 153 11.24 -6.18 -4.74
C ALA A 153 10.03 -7.06 -5.05
N ILE A 154 10.03 -7.73 -6.20
CA ILE A 154 8.97 -8.66 -6.59
C ILE A 154 8.91 -9.86 -5.63
N LEU A 155 10.07 -10.40 -5.25
CA LEU A 155 10.15 -11.48 -4.25
C LEU A 155 9.69 -11.05 -2.85
N GLY A 156 9.76 -9.75 -2.54
CA GLY A 156 9.17 -9.18 -1.34
C GLY A 156 7.64 -9.16 -1.37
N TYR A 157 7.02 -9.16 -2.56
CA TYR A 157 5.58 -9.28 -2.74
C TYR A 157 5.13 -10.73 -2.55
N ASN A 158 5.87 -11.67 -3.15
CA ASN A 158 5.68 -13.11 -2.99
C ASN A 158 7.01 -13.85 -3.17
N ARG A 159 7.46 -14.60 -2.15
CA ARG A 159 8.76 -15.28 -2.12
C ARG A 159 8.79 -16.57 -2.98
N SER A 160 8.53 -16.42 -4.28
CA SER A 160 8.49 -17.52 -5.24
C SER A 160 9.21 -17.11 -6.53
N ASP A 161 10.19 -17.91 -6.96
CA ASP A 161 10.93 -17.65 -8.20
C ASP A 161 10.00 -17.71 -9.42
N THR A 162 9.06 -18.66 -9.46
CA THR A 162 8.05 -18.75 -10.52
C THR A 162 7.18 -17.50 -10.58
N TYR A 163 6.80 -16.95 -9.43
CA TYR A 163 6.08 -15.68 -9.38
C TYR A 163 6.94 -14.54 -9.93
N ALA A 164 8.19 -14.43 -9.47
CA ALA A 164 9.10 -13.38 -9.93
C ALA A 164 9.32 -13.42 -11.44
N ASP A 165 9.56 -14.60 -12.00
CA ASP A 165 9.79 -14.79 -13.43
C ASP A 165 8.51 -14.47 -14.24
N THR A 166 7.33 -14.83 -13.72
CA THR A 166 6.03 -14.49 -14.33
C THR A 166 5.82 -12.98 -14.36
N VAL A 167 6.06 -12.28 -13.25
CA VAL A 167 5.93 -10.82 -13.17
C VAL A 167 6.91 -10.14 -14.11
N LEU A 168 8.18 -10.58 -14.16
CA LEU A 168 9.17 -10.05 -15.11
C LEU A 168 8.75 -10.24 -16.58
N GLY A 169 8.14 -11.38 -16.92
CA GLY A 169 7.55 -11.60 -18.24
C GLY A 169 6.43 -10.60 -18.56
N TRP A 170 5.52 -10.35 -17.62
CA TRP A 170 4.48 -9.32 -17.78
C TRP A 170 5.05 -7.91 -17.87
N ILE A 171 6.10 -7.57 -17.13
CA ILE A 171 6.80 -6.28 -17.23
C ILE A 171 7.29 -6.07 -18.66
N ALA A 172 7.93 -7.10 -19.24
CA ALA A 172 8.40 -7.05 -20.62
C ALA A 172 7.24 -6.81 -21.61
N TRP A 173 6.13 -7.54 -21.45
CA TRP A 173 4.93 -7.38 -22.28
C TRP A 173 4.35 -5.97 -22.21
N PHE A 174 4.10 -5.44 -21.00
CA PHE A 174 3.58 -4.08 -20.82
C PHE A 174 4.57 -3.00 -21.28
N SER A 175 5.86 -3.32 -21.34
CA SER A 175 6.91 -2.47 -21.91
C SER A 175 7.03 -2.56 -23.45
N GLY A 176 6.18 -3.36 -24.11
CA GLY A 176 6.12 -3.48 -25.57
C GLY A 176 7.00 -4.59 -26.17
N GLN A 177 7.53 -5.50 -25.35
CA GLN A 177 8.13 -6.76 -25.82
C GLN A 177 7.03 -7.79 -26.13
N PRO A 178 7.33 -8.89 -26.85
CA PRO A 178 6.38 -9.99 -27.06
C PRO A 178 5.86 -10.60 -25.75
N ALA A 179 4.65 -11.16 -25.76
CA ALA A 179 4.01 -11.68 -24.56
C ALA A 179 4.80 -12.85 -23.98
N PRO A 180 4.83 -13.03 -22.65
CA PRO A 180 5.22 -14.31 -22.08
C PRO A 180 4.31 -15.41 -22.65
N ASP A 181 4.89 -16.60 -22.88
CA ASP A 181 4.17 -17.74 -23.44
C ASP A 181 2.94 -18.08 -22.55
N PRO A 182 1.70 -18.11 -23.09
CA PRO A 182 0.50 -18.45 -22.33
C PRO A 182 0.57 -19.80 -21.63
N ALA A 183 1.42 -20.73 -22.10
CA ALA A 183 1.65 -22.02 -21.46
C ALA A 183 2.44 -21.92 -20.13
N GLN A 184 3.01 -20.74 -19.82
CA GLN A 184 3.70 -20.44 -18.55
C GLN A 184 2.98 -19.37 -17.71
N GLY A 185 1.92 -18.74 -18.22
CA GLY A 185 1.09 -17.84 -17.42
C GLY A 185 0.26 -18.66 -16.43
N PRO A 186 0.32 -18.40 -15.12
CA PRO A 186 -0.62 -19.05 -14.23
C PRO A 186 -2.03 -18.60 -14.63
N THR A 187 -3.00 -19.51 -14.54
CA THR A 187 -4.38 -19.12 -14.24
C THR A 187 -4.34 -18.10 -13.09
N PRO A 188 -5.30 -17.16 -12.94
CA PRO A 188 -5.41 -16.34 -11.73
C PRO A 188 -5.67 -17.30 -10.57
N SER A 189 -4.57 -17.82 -10.05
CA SER A 189 -4.46 -18.82 -9.03
C SER A 189 -3.65 -18.09 -7.99
N PRO A 190 -4.16 -18.01 -6.76
CA PRO A 190 -3.34 -17.58 -5.65
C PRO A 190 -2.07 -18.45 -5.72
N SER A 191 -0.93 -17.78 -5.91
CA SER A 191 0.35 -18.46 -6.03
C SER A 191 0.65 -19.06 -4.65
N PRO A 192 0.96 -20.36 -4.53
CA PRO A 192 1.36 -20.95 -3.27
C PRO A 192 2.68 -20.30 -2.83
N SER A 193 2.61 -19.32 -1.94
CA SER A 193 3.79 -18.68 -1.38
C SER A 193 4.40 -19.60 -0.33
N PRO A 194 5.69 -20.00 -0.44
CA PRO A 194 6.36 -20.70 0.64
C PRO A 194 6.82 -19.68 1.69
N THR A 195 6.36 -19.88 2.92
CA THR A 195 6.86 -19.29 4.18
C THR A 195 6.69 -17.76 4.33
N PRO A 196 6.18 -17.26 5.47
CA PRO A 196 6.18 -15.83 5.76
C PRO A 196 7.63 -15.33 5.82
N SER A 197 8.09 -14.66 4.76
CA SER A 197 9.21 -13.73 4.87
C SER A 197 8.69 -12.46 5.54
N PRO A 198 9.48 -11.80 6.42
CA PRO A 198 9.03 -10.54 6.98
C PRO A 198 8.81 -9.54 5.83
N SER A 199 7.56 -9.09 5.65
CA SER A 199 7.29 -7.94 4.81
C SER A 199 8.15 -6.76 5.27
N PRO A 200 8.69 -5.95 4.35
CA PRO A 200 9.39 -4.73 4.72
C PRO A 200 8.46 -3.88 5.60
N THR A 201 9.05 -3.26 6.62
CA THR A 201 8.37 -2.25 7.43
C THR A 201 8.65 -0.88 6.80
N PRO A 202 7.65 0.02 6.68
CA PRO A 202 7.90 1.35 6.13
C PRO A 202 8.95 2.09 6.94
N GLY A 203 9.99 2.58 6.27
CA GLY A 203 10.98 3.50 6.84
C GLY A 203 10.54 4.97 6.67
N PRO A 204 11.20 5.91 7.37
CA PRO A 204 10.94 7.35 7.21
C PRO A 204 11.04 7.81 5.76
N SER A 205 12.01 7.26 5.02
CA SER A 205 12.25 7.53 3.59
C SER A 205 11.12 7.05 2.67
N ASP A 206 10.25 6.14 3.11
CA ASP A 206 9.20 5.55 2.27
C ASP A 206 7.87 6.35 2.32
N THR A 207 7.86 7.51 2.98
CA THR A 207 6.64 8.32 3.19
C THR A 207 6.35 9.19 1.97
N VAL A 208 5.15 9.05 1.40
CA VAL A 208 4.63 9.99 0.39
C VAL A 208 3.80 11.05 1.12
N PRO A 209 4.14 12.35 1.03
CA PRO A 209 3.32 13.39 1.63
C PRO A 209 1.95 13.46 0.93
N THR A 210 0.86 13.32 1.70
CA THR A 210 -0.51 13.56 1.24
C THR A 210 -0.72 15.06 1.04
N PRO A 211 -1.24 15.54 -0.11
CA PRO A 211 -1.64 16.93 -0.25
C PRO A 211 -2.95 17.19 0.52
N GLY A 212 -2.87 17.93 1.63
CA GLY A 212 -4.03 18.66 2.18
C GLY A 212 -5.04 17.88 3.01
N GLY A 213 -4.71 17.63 4.28
CA GLY A 213 -5.67 17.55 5.38
C GLY A 213 -5.12 18.39 6.54
N PRO A 214 -5.93 19.12 7.32
CA PRO A 214 -5.41 19.94 8.40
C PRO A 214 -4.63 19.06 9.37
N SER A 215 -3.37 19.41 9.61
CA SER A 215 -2.60 18.86 10.72
C SER A 215 -3.45 19.01 11.99
N PRO A 216 -3.69 17.93 12.76
CA PRO A 216 -4.03 18.13 14.14
C PRO A 216 -2.73 18.60 14.80
N ASP A 217 -2.51 19.91 14.81
CA ASP A 217 -1.73 20.52 15.88
C ASP A 217 -2.39 20.07 17.17
N SER A 218 -1.88 19.00 17.76
CA SER A 218 -2.19 18.67 19.14
C SER A 218 -1.54 19.76 19.98
N PRO A 219 -2.31 20.60 20.71
CA PRO A 219 -1.71 21.44 21.72
C PRO A 219 -1.12 20.51 22.78
N SER A 220 0.20 20.58 22.93
CA SER A 220 0.93 19.96 24.03
C SER A 220 0.31 20.44 25.36
N PRO A 221 -0.20 19.56 26.24
CA PRO A 221 -0.66 19.99 27.55
C PRO A 221 0.59 20.33 28.37
N SER A 222 0.84 21.63 28.52
CA SER A 222 1.79 22.16 29.50
C SER A 222 1.32 21.68 30.88
N GLY A 223 2.20 20.96 31.58
CA GLY A 223 1.94 20.44 32.92
C GLY A 223 1.60 21.56 33.92
N PRO A 224 0.93 21.21 35.03
CA PRO A 224 0.57 22.20 36.05
C PRO A 224 1.82 22.76 36.73
N PRO A 225 1.90 24.08 37.00
CA PRO A 225 3.04 24.68 37.65
C PRO A 225 3.14 24.29 39.13
N ALA A 226 4.37 24.14 39.58
CA ALA A 226 4.76 23.85 40.96
C ALA A 226 4.20 24.89 41.95
N SER A 227 3.68 24.39 43.07
CA SER A 227 3.35 25.16 44.26
C SER A 227 4.56 25.98 44.72
N GLN A 228 4.45 27.30 44.70
CA GLN A 228 5.33 28.18 45.46
C GLN A 228 4.56 28.76 46.64
N ASP A 229 5.07 28.35 47.79
CA ASP A 229 4.82 28.84 49.14
C ASP A 229 5.12 30.36 49.21
N SER A 230 4.22 31.14 49.81
CA SER A 230 4.50 32.52 50.24
C SER A 230 3.52 32.92 51.35
N PRO A 231 3.99 33.32 52.55
CA PRO A 231 3.15 33.84 53.63
C PRO A 231 3.04 35.37 53.55
N PRO A 232 1.99 35.99 54.12
CA PRO A 232 2.22 37.04 55.14
C PRO A 232 1.00 37.25 56.11
N PRO A 233 0.96 38.27 56.99
CA PRO A 233 2.01 39.01 57.72
C PRO A 233 1.78 39.05 59.27
N GLU A 234 2.76 39.58 60.01
CA GLU A 234 2.69 39.84 61.46
C GLU A 234 2.32 41.30 61.80
N ALA A 235 1.44 41.44 62.81
CA ALA A 235 1.21 42.52 63.78
C ALA A 235 0.63 43.91 63.40
N GLY A 236 -0.47 44.27 64.10
CA GLY A 236 -1.02 45.63 64.12
C GLY A 236 -2.28 45.84 64.98
N SER A 237 -2.23 45.51 66.28
CA SER A 237 -2.87 46.16 67.45
C SER A 237 -4.34 46.68 67.47
N ALA A 238 -5.07 46.17 68.47
CA ALA A 238 -6.00 46.84 69.41
C ALA A 238 -7.45 47.23 69.01
N SER A 239 -8.44 46.53 69.58
CA SER A 239 -9.22 46.96 70.77
C SER A 239 -10.63 46.33 70.80
N GLU A 240 -10.94 45.68 71.94
CA GLU A 240 -12.27 45.31 72.46
C GLU A 240 -13.21 46.53 72.67
N PRO A 241 -14.51 46.41 73.05
CA PRO A 241 -15.15 45.32 73.82
C PRO A 241 -16.61 44.87 73.44
N ALA A 242 -16.94 43.69 73.98
CA ALA A 242 -18.16 43.17 74.65
C ALA A 242 -19.63 43.51 74.31
N THR A 243 -20.46 42.50 74.64
CA THR A 243 -21.93 42.44 74.93
C THR A 243 -22.84 42.25 73.71
N GLU A 244 -23.82 41.34 73.66
CA GLU A 244 -24.62 40.58 74.66
C GLU A 244 -24.99 39.19 74.09
#